data_AF-A0A7I8CEI8-F1
#
_entry.id   AF-A0A7I8CEI8-F1
#
_cell.length_a   1.000
_cell.length_b   1.000
_cell.length_c   1.000
_cell.angle_alpha   90.00
_cell.angle_beta   90.00
_cell.angle_gamma   90.00
#
_symmetry.space_group_name_H-M   'P 1'
#
loop_
_entity.id
_entity.type
_entity.pdbx_description
1 polymer ?
#
loop_
_entity_poly.entity_id
_entity_poly.type
_entity_poly.pdbx_seq_one_letter_code
_entity_poly.pdbx_strand_id
1 'polypeptide(L)'
;MARKIGAFGHIVKLISPHFVRPFVKSNKNDFVDAEAICEAASRPSMRFVTPKTESQQTLLALHRVRQAFVRDRVRTTNQMHGFLLEFGISLPVGHAVVKRLPSVLAEHPLPPRLVLILEQLHAHFKYLSEQIRAIEKEIERQLADDPIGQRLLTIPGVGPVTASLLASELGDGKQYRCSRDFSASVGLVPRQYSTGGRSNLLGISKRGDKNLRHLLVQCARAFMLRLDKQHGRIADWTRAMLARRHSSVVACALASKLARVAWAMVTHDAVFERQASVTGA
;
A
#
# COMPACT_ATOMS: atom_id res chain seq x y z
N MET A 1 4.62 14.58 17.35
CA MET A 1 5.88 15.00 18.01
C MET A 1 6.64 16.07 17.23
N ALA A 2 7.13 15.81 16.01
CA ALA A 2 7.88 16.78 15.19
C ALA A 2 7.25 18.18 15.10
N ARG A 3 5.94 18.26 14.76
CA ARG A 3 5.19 19.52 14.74
C ARG A 3 5.21 20.29 16.06
N LYS A 4 5.05 19.59 17.19
CA LYS A 4 5.05 20.21 18.52
C LYS A 4 6.45 20.71 18.89
N ILE A 5 7.49 19.95 18.57
CA ILE A 5 8.89 20.38 18.75
C ILE A 5 9.21 21.62 17.90
N GLY A 6 8.73 21.65 16.65
CA GLY A 6 8.86 22.84 15.79
C GLY A 6 8.14 24.07 16.36
N ALA A 7 6.98 23.89 16.99
CA ALA A 7 6.25 24.98 17.64
C ALA A 7 7.01 25.59 18.84
N PHE A 8 7.97 24.87 19.42
CA PHE A 8 8.87 25.40 20.45
C PHE A 8 10.11 26.11 19.86
N GLY A 9 10.16 26.35 18.55
CA GLY A 9 11.25 27.09 17.88
C GLY A 9 12.43 26.22 17.42
N HIS A 10 12.31 24.90 17.48
CA HIS A 10 13.39 24.01 17.05
C HIS A 10 13.30 23.64 15.55
N ILE A 11 14.45 23.53 14.90
CA ILE A 11 14.56 22.99 13.53
C ILE A 11 14.49 21.47 13.60
N VAL A 12 13.37 20.88 13.17
CA VAL A 12 13.17 19.44 13.25
C VAL A 12 13.62 18.73 11.99
N LYS A 13 14.50 17.74 12.16
CA LYS A 13 15.01 16.87 11.09
C LYS A 13 14.63 15.42 11.37
N LEU A 14 13.80 14.82 10.52
CA LEU A 14 13.41 13.41 10.66
C LEU A 14 14.33 12.51 9.85
N ILE A 15 14.87 11.46 10.48
CA ILE A 15 15.76 10.48 9.85
C ILE A 15 15.05 9.12 9.80
N SER A 16 15.16 8.43 8.66
CA SER A 16 14.67 7.07 8.53
C SER A 16 15.46 6.11 9.44
N PRO A 17 14.80 5.22 10.22
CA PRO A 17 15.50 4.24 11.07
C PRO A 17 16.48 3.35 10.30
N HIS A 18 16.27 3.14 9.00
CA HIS A 18 17.19 2.37 8.16
C HIS A 18 18.56 3.04 7.99
N PHE A 19 18.62 4.37 8.05
CA PHE A 19 19.88 5.12 8.00
C PHE A 19 20.56 5.22 9.36
N VAL A 20 19.81 5.05 10.45
CA VAL A 20 20.33 5.06 11.82
C VAL A 20 20.93 3.70 12.19
N ARG A 21 20.28 2.60 11.79
CA ARG A 21 20.65 1.22 12.17
C ARG A 21 22.14 0.86 11.98
N PRO A 22 22.83 1.27 10.90
CA PRO A 22 24.26 0.97 10.73
C PRO A 22 25.17 1.60 11.80
N PHE A 23 24.71 2.64 12.50
CA PHE A 23 25.48 3.35 13.53
C PHE A 23 25.20 2.84 14.95
N VAL A 24 24.32 1.85 15.11
CA VAL A 24 24.05 1.21 16.41
C VAL A 24 25.17 0.21 16.71
N LYS A 25 26.01 0.53 17.70
CA LYS A 25 27.26 -0.20 18.00
C LYS A 25 27.08 -1.36 18.98
N SER A 26 26.03 -1.36 19.80
CA SER A 26 25.85 -2.33 20.89
C SER A 26 24.37 -2.62 21.17
N ASN A 27 24.09 -3.33 22.28
CA ASN A 27 22.74 -3.67 22.70
C ASN A 27 21.84 -2.43 22.84
N LYS A 28 20.56 -2.61 22.52
CA LYS A 28 19.59 -1.54 22.47
C LYS A 28 19.41 -0.87 23.85
N ASN A 29 19.71 0.42 23.92
CA ASN A 29 19.28 1.31 24.99
C ASN A 29 19.09 2.73 24.41
N ASP A 30 18.42 3.61 25.15
CA ASP A 30 18.04 4.94 24.66
C ASP A 30 19.27 5.84 24.37
N PHE A 31 20.37 5.67 25.12
CA PHE A 31 21.60 6.43 24.92
C PHE A 31 22.30 6.07 23.59
N VAL A 32 22.42 4.78 23.30
CA VAL A 32 23.00 4.27 22.05
C VAL A 32 22.15 4.65 20.85
N ASP A 33 20.82 4.60 20.99
CA ASP A 33 19.90 5.06 19.94
C ASP A 33 20.08 6.57 19.68
N ALA A 34 20.23 7.39 20.73
CA ALA A 34 20.48 8.83 20.60
C ALA A 34 21.85 9.13 19.94
N GLU A 35 22.92 8.42 20.35
CA GLU A 35 24.25 8.54 19.74
C GLU A 35 24.19 8.16 18.26
N ALA A 36 23.57 7.03 17.92
CA ALA A 36 23.43 6.57 16.54
C ALA A 36 22.63 7.55 15.67
N ILE A 37 21.57 8.17 16.22
CA ILE A 37 20.80 9.21 15.53
C ILE A 37 21.69 10.44 15.28
N CYS A 38 22.46 10.88 16.27
CA CYS A 38 23.37 12.02 16.14
C CYS A 38 24.48 11.74 15.10
N GLU A 39 25.07 10.55 15.15
CA GLU A 39 26.11 10.12 14.21
C GLU A 39 25.58 9.99 12.78
N ALA A 40 24.34 9.50 12.62
CA ALA A 40 23.66 9.48 11.33
C ALA A 40 23.38 10.91 10.83
N ALA A 41 22.87 11.78 11.70
CA ALA A 41 22.50 13.15 11.37
C ALA A 41 23.69 14.00 10.89
N SER A 42 24.90 13.73 11.38
CA SER A 42 26.11 14.47 11.01
C SER A 42 26.68 14.11 9.64
N ARG A 43 26.18 13.06 8.98
CA ARG A 43 26.70 12.62 7.68
C ARG A 43 26.28 13.62 6.57
N PRO A 44 27.22 14.12 5.75
CA PRO A 44 26.89 15.08 4.68
C PRO A 44 25.89 14.55 3.65
N SER A 45 25.87 13.24 3.43
CA SER A 45 24.95 12.57 2.50
C SER A 45 23.60 12.20 3.12
N MET A 46 23.35 12.55 4.39
CA MET A 46 22.13 12.20 5.10
C MET A 46 20.91 12.85 4.47
N ARG A 47 19.81 12.10 4.39
CA ARG A 47 18.54 12.58 3.87
C ARG A 47 17.54 12.70 5.00
N PHE A 48 16.87 13.85 5.06
CA PHE A 48 15.83 14.13 6.04
C PHE A 48 14.45 14.07 5.39
N VAL A 49 13.45 13.67 6.18
CA VAL A 49 12.05 13.63 5.76
C VAL A 49 11.35 14.86 6.29
N THR A 50 10.59 15.54 5.43
CA THR A 50 9.80 16.70 5.84
C THR A 50 8.74 16.28 6.88
N PRO A 51 8.60 17.01 8.00
CA PRO A 51 7.52 16.76 8.95
C PRO A 51 6.15 16.88 8.27
N LYS A 52 5.34 15.83 8.43
CA LYS A 52 3.98 15.80 7.88
C LYS A 52 3.07 16.84 8.56
N THR A 53 2.16 17.43 7.80
CA THR A 53 1.12 18.33 8.30
C THR A 53 0.11 17.58 9.18
N GLU A 54 -0.78 18.31 9.87
CA GLU A 54 -1.86 17.68 10.65
C GLU A 54 -2.78 16.85 9.78
N SER A 55 -3.23 17.43 8.66
CA SER A 55 -4.11 16.75 7.70
C SER A 55 -3.48 15.47 7.18
N GLN A 56 -2.19 15.50 6.81
CA GLN A 56 -1.45 14.31 6.38
C GLN A 56 -1.32 13.27 7.51
N GLN A 57 -1.09 13.69 8.75
CA GLN A 57 -1.01 12.76 9.90
C GLN A 57 -2.35 12.08 10.17
N THR A 58 -3.45 12.84 10.13
CA THR A 58 -4.81 12.33 10.30
C THR A 58 -5.18 11.37 9.17
N LEU A 59 -4.90 11.72 7.91
CA LEU A 59 -5.15 10.85 6.76
C LEU A 59 -4.34 9.54 6.86
N LEU A 60 -3.09 9.58 7.29
CA LEU A 60 -2.31 8.37 7.53
C LEU A 60 -2.85 7.52 8.68
N ALA A 61 -3.43 8.14 9.72
CA ALA A 61 -4.11 7.41 10.77
C ALA A 61 -5.34 6.67 10.22
N LEU A 62 -6.16 7.32 9.38
CA LEU A 62 -7.30 6.69 8.69
C LEU A 62 -6.85 5.47 7.86
N HIS A 63 -5.78 5.62 7.07
CA HIS A 63 -5.22 4.51 6.29
C HIS A 63 -4.77 3.33 7.15
N ARG A 64 -4.11 3.59 8.29
CA ARG A 64 -3.66 2.55 9.22
C ARG A 64 -4.83 1.82 9.89
N VAL A 65 -5.84 2.57 10.34
CA VAL A 65 -7.05 1.97 10.95
C VAL A 65 -7.80 1.14 9.92
N ARG A 66 -8.00 1.65 8.69
CA ARG A 66 -8.59 0.87 7.59
C ARG A 66 -7.81 -0.42 7.34
N GLN A 67 -6.47 -0.35 7.29
CA GLN A 67 -5.63 -1.54 7.09
C GLN A 67 -5.77 -2.54 8.25
N ALA A 68 -5.92 -2.08 9.49
CA ALA A 68 -6.19 -2.93 10.64
C ALA A 68 -7.53 -3.65 10.47
N PHE A 69 -8.62 -2.92 10.24
CA PHE A 69 -9.95 -3.51 10.05
C PHE A 69 -10.03 -4.47 8.87
N VAL A 70 -9.35 -4.19 7.75
CA VAL A 70 -9.28 -5.14 6.62
C VAL A 70 -8.61 -6.44 7.05
N ARG A 71 -7.51 -6.37 7.82
CA ARG A 71 -6.82 -7.58 8.32
C ARG A 71 -7.69 -8.36 9.30
N ASP A 72 -8.35 -7.66 10.23
CA ASP A 72 -9.23 -8.29 11.21
C ASP A 72 -10.43 -8.95 10.51
N ARG A 73 -11.01 -8.31 9.49
CA ARG A 73 -12.11 -8.87 8.70
C ARG A 73 -11.70 -10.17 8.00
N VAL A 74 -10.48 -10.22 7.44
CA VAL A 74 -9.93 -11.45 6.85
C VAL A 74 -9.69 -12.51 7.93
N ARG A 75 -9.18 -12.14 9.11
CA ARG A 75 -9.01 -13.06 10.24
C ARG A 75 -10.34 -13.67 10.67
N THR A 76 -11.39 -12.87 10.83
CA THR A 76 -12.74 -13.32 11.19
C THR A 76 -13.29 -14.28 10.13
N THR A 77 -13.08 -13.97 8.85
CA THR A 77 -13.49 -14.86 7.74
C THR A 77 -12.76 -16.20 7.83
N ASN A 78 -11.45 -16.19 8.07
CA ASN A 78 -10.66 -17.41 8.20
C ASN A 78 -11.01 -18.22 9.46
N GLN A 79 -11.39 -17.57 10.56
CA GLN A 79 -11.86 -18.25 11.77
C GLN A 79 -13.18 -19.00 11.51
N MET A 80 -14.16 -18.35 10.87
CA MET A 80 -15.41 -19.02 10.47
C MET A 80 -15.13 -20.22 9.56
N HIS A 81 -14.24 -20.08 8.59
CA HIS A 81 -13.80 -21.18 7.73
C HIS A 81 -13.16 -22.33 8.53
N GLY A 82 -12.25 -22.01 9.45
CA GLY A 82 -11.57 -23.01 10.28
C GLY A 82 -12.55 -23.82 11.11
N PHE A 83 -13.47 -23.15 11.79
CA PHE A 83 -14.50 -23.83 12.58
C PHE A 83 -15.42 -24.70 11.72
N LEU A 84 -15.91 -24.20 10.58
CA LEU A 84 -16.77 -25.02 9.72
C LEU A 84 -16.03 -26.25 9.16
N LEU A 85 -14.74 -26.11 8.86
CA LEU A 85 -13.91 -27.21 8.38
C LEU A 85 -13.72 -28.31 9.44
N GLU A 86 -13.58 -27.96 10.72
CA GLU A 86 -13.52 -28.93 11.84
C GLU A 86 -14.78 -29.79 11.94
N PHE A 87 -15.93 -29.27 11.49
CA PHE A 87 -17.21 -29.98 11.43
C PHE A 87 -17.50 -30.57 10.04
N GLY A 88 -16.49 -30.70 9.17
CA GLY A 88 -16.62 -31.32 7.85
C GLY A 88 -17.30 -30.47 6.79
N ILE A 89 -17.58 -29.20 7.06
CA ILE A 89 -18.24 -28.29 6.14
C ILE A 89 -17.18 -27.48 5.39
N SER A 90 -16.90 -27.91 4.15
CA SER A 90 -15.96 -27.21 3.28
C SER A 90 -16.67 -26.18 2.39
N LEU A 91 -16.20 -24.92 2.44
CA LEU A 91 -16.71 -23.83 1.63
C LEU A 91 -15.60 -23.20 0.80
N PRO A 92 -15.92 -22.58 -0.36
CA PRO A 92 -14.93 -21.83 -1.12
C PRO A 92 -14.25 -20.74 -0.28
N VAL A 93 -12.93 -20.62 -0.40
CA VAL A 93 -12.13 -19.65 0.36
C VAL A 93 -12.63 -18.21 0.14
N GLY A 94 -12.60 -17.41 1.20
CA GLY A 94 -12.95 -15.99 1.15
C GLY A 94 -14.41 -15.73 1.50
N HIS A 95 -15.05 -14.79 0.79
CA HIS A 95 -16.36 -14.23 1.17
C HIS A 95 -17.54 -15.20 1.07
N ALA A 96 -17.35 -16.39 0.49
CA ALA A 96 -18.43 -17.37 0.36
C ALA A 96 -18.94 -17.83 1.74
N VAL A 97 -18.06 -18.02 2.74
CA VAL A 97 -18.49 -18.39 4.10
C VAL A 97 -19.43 -17.37 4.69
N VAL A 98 -19.13 -16.08 4.51
CA VAL A 98 -19.94 -15.00 5.04
C VAL A 98 -21.32 -15.00 4.37
N LYS A 99 -21.35 -15.11 3.04
CA LYS A 99 -22.61 -15.06 2.27
C LYS A 99 -23.47 -16.29 2.51
N ARG A 100 -22.86 -17.47 2.62
CA ARG A 100 -23.56 -18.76 2.72
C ARG A 100 -23.84 -19.18 4.15
N LEU A 101 -23.32 -18.48 5.16
CA LEU A 101 -23.51 -18.87 6.55
C LEU A 101 -24.98 -19.15 6.90
N PRO A 102 -25.97 -18.30 6.53
CA PRO A 102 -27.37 -18.60 6.85
C PRO A 102 -27.85 -19.93 6.26
N SER A 103 -27.49 -20.23 5.02
CA SER A 103 -27.82 -21.51 4.37
C SER A 103 -27.12 -22.68 5.05
N VAL A 104 -25.85 -22.53 5.41
CA VAL A 104 -25.07 -23.56 6.10
C VAL A 104 -25.65 -23.91 7.47
N LEU A 105 -26.09 -22.89 8.22
CA LEU A 105 -26.74 -23.08 9.51
C LEU A 105 -28.11 -23.76 9.39
N ALA A 106 -28.78 -23.66 8.24
CA ALA A 106 -30.05 -24.32 7.96
C ALA A 106 -29.89 -25.74 7.41
N GLU A 107 -28.86 -25.98 6.60
CA GLU A 107 -28.59 -27.27 5.93
C GLU A 107 -27.90 -28.28 6.85
N HIS A 108 -27.14 -27.83 7.84
CA HIS A 108 -26.31 -28.69 8.68
C HIS A 108 -26.72 -28.63 10.16
N PRO A 109 -26.93 -29.78 10.83
CA PRO A 109 -27.21 -29.82 12.26
C PRO A 109 -25.91 -29.59 13.06
N LEU A 110 -25.54 -28.32 13.24
CA LEU A 110 -24.37 -27.91 14.03
C LEU A 110 -24.71 -27.80 15.52
N PRO A 111 -23.73 -28.01 16.43
CA PRO A 111 -23.95 -27.81 17.86
C PRO A 111 -24.45 -26.39 18.16
N PRO A 112 -25.48 -26.20 19.02
CA PRO A 112 -26.04 -24.86 19.27
C PRO A 112 -25.02 -23.81 19.73
N ARG A 113 -24.02 -24.22 20.52
CA ARG A 113 -22.94 -23.33 20.96
C ARG A 113 -22.04 -22.87 19.81
N LEU A 114 -21.81 -23.72 18.82
CA LEU A 114 -21.04 -23.36 17.63
C LEU A 114 -21.82 -22.36 16.76
N VAL A 115 -23.13 -22.57 16.62
CA VAL A 115 -24.00 -21.64 15.87
C VAL A 115 -23.89 -20.23 16.44
N LEU A 116 -23.98 -20.07 17.76
CA LEU A 116 -23.83 -18.78 18.44
C LEU A 116 -22.46 -18.13 18.16
N ILE A 117 -21.37 -18.90 18.19
CA ILE A 117 -20.02 -18.41 17.88
C ILE A 117 -19.95 -17.93 16.42
N LEU A 118 -20.47 -18.71 15.48
CA LEU A 118 -20.47 -18.37 14.06
C LEU A 118 -21.31 -17.11 13.78
N GLU A 119 -22.46 -16.96 14.43
CA GLU A 119 -23.30 -15.76 14.34
C GLU A 119 -22.59 -14.52 14.90
N GLN A 120 -21.88 -14.64 16.03
CA GLN A 120 -21.06 -13.55 16.59
C GLN A 120 -19.93 -13.14 15.63
N LEU A 121 -19.22 -14.10 15.04
CA LEU A 121 -18.18 -13.81 14.05
C LEU A 121 -18.76 -13.15 12.78
N HIS A 122 -19.95 -13.59 12.36
CA HIS A 122 -20.64 -13.00 11.22
C HIS A 122 -21.09 -11.56 11.49
N ALA A 123 -21.63 -11.28 12.69
CA ALA A 123 -21.95 -9.93 13.12
C ALA A 123 -20.69 -9.04 13.18
N HIS A 124 -19.58 -9.55 13.72
CA HIS A 124 -18.31 -8.84 13.75
C HIS A 124 -17.77 -8.54 12.35
N PHE A 125 -17.89 -9.48 11.39
CA PHE A 125 -17.56 -9.23 9.99
C PHE A 125 -18.38 -8.07 9.39
N LYS A 126 -19.69 -8.03 9.67
CA LYS A 126 -20.58 -6.95 9.21
C LYS A 126 -20.15 -5.60 9.77
N TYR A 127 -19.94 -5.53 11.09
CA TYR A 127 -19.42 -4.34 11.76
C TYR A 127 -18.12 -3.84 11.12
N LEU A 128 -17.11 -4.71 10.96
CA LEU A 128 -15.84 -4.33 10.33
C LEU A 128 -16.03 -3.83 8.89
N SER A 129 -16.95 -4.44 8.15
CA SER A 129 -17.26 -4.01 6.78
C SER A 129 -17.89 -2.61 6.72
N GLU A 130 -18.73 -2.26 7.69
CA GLU A 130 -19.30 -0.92 7.81
C GLU A 130 -18.24 0.10 8.20
N GLN A 131 -17.39 -0.22 9.18
CA GLN A 131 -16.30 0.67 9.60
C GLN A 131 -15.30 0.94 8.46
N ILE A 132 -14.95 -0.09 7.67
CA ILE A 132 -14.09 0.08 6.48
C ILE A 132 -14.74 1.04 5.48
N ARG A 133 -16.04 0.88 5.18
CA ARG A 133 -16.76 1.76 4.25
C ARG A 133 -16.83 3.20 4.78
N ALA A 134 -17.05 3.38 6.07
CA ALA A 134 -17.09 4.71 6.67
C ALA A 134 -15.73 5.44 6.53
N ILE A 135 -14.63 4.73 6.78
CA ILE A 135 -13.28 5.29 6.60
C ILE A 135 -12.98 5.56 5.12
N GLU A 136 -13.38 4.66 4.21
CA GLU A 136 -13.21 4.88 2.76
C GLU A 136 -13.95 6.13 2.28
N LYS A 137 -15.19 6.37 2.75
CA LYS A 137 -15.94 7.59 2.48
C LYS A 137 -15.28 8.85 3.05
N GLU A 138 -14.64 8.76 4.21
CA GLU A 138 -13.87 9.88 4.78
C GLU A 138 -12.63 10.18 3.92
N ILE A 139 -11.91 9.16 3.49
CA ILE A 139 -10.78 9.29 2.58
C ILE A 139 -11.21 9.93 1.26
N GLU A 140 -12.34 9.51 0.69
CA GLU A 140 -12.89 10.08 -0.54
C GLU A 140 -13.27 11.55 -0.40
N ARG A 141 -13.86 11.95 0.74
CA ARG A 141 -14.17 13.35 1.03
C ARG A 141 -12.91 14.21 1.10
N GLN A 142 -11.90 13.78 1.85
CA GLN A 142 -10.63 14.51 1.93
C GLN A 142 -9.91 14.59 0.58
N LEU A 143 -10.05 13.55 -0.25
CA LEU A 143 -9.47 13.50 -1.59
C LEU A 143 -10.18 14.46 -2.56
N ALA A 144 -11.47 14.74 -2.37
CA ALA A 144 -12.21 15.68 -3.20
C ALA A 144 -11.59 17.09 -3.18
N ASP A 145 -11.04 17.49 -2.03
CA ASP A 145 -10.42 18.78 -1.81
C ASP A 145 -8.90 18.79 -2.07
N ASP A 146 -8.32 17.67 -2.52
CA ASP A 146 -6.87 17.52 -2.79
C ASP A 146 -6.58 17.48 -4.30
N PRO A 147 -6.06 18.58 -4.90
CA PRO A 147 -5.73 18.64 -6.32
C PRO A 147 -4.72 17.58 -6.76
N ILE A 148 -3.74 17.26 -5.91
CA ILE A 148 -2.72 16.25 -6.20
C ILE A 148 -3.39 14.87 -6.27
N GLY A 149 -4.21 14.57 -5.28
CA GLY A 149 -5.01 13.36 -5.21
C GLY A 149 -5.94 13.18 -6.41
N GLN A 150 -6.64 14.25 -6.83
CA GLN A 150 -7.51 14.24 -8.01
C GLN A 150 -6.73 13.92 -9.30
N ARG A 151 -5.55 14.50 -9.50
CA ARG A 151 -4.71 14.13 -10.64
C ARG A 151 -4.29 12.68 -10.58
N LEU A 152 -3.90 12.16 -9.42
CA LEU A 152 -3.50 10.76 -9.26
C LEU A 152 -4.62 9.76 -9.56
N LEU A 153 -5.89 10.13 -9.37
CA LEU A 153 -7.05 9.31 -9.77
C LEU A 153 -7.15 9.08 -11.28
N THR A 154 -6.54 9.94 -12.11
CA THR A 154 -6.56 9.78 -13.56
C THR A 154 -5.74 8.57 -14.03
N ILE A 155 -4.80 8.09 -13.20
CA ILE A 155 -3.98 6.91 -13.47
C ILE A 155 -4.85 5.64 -13.48
N PRO A 156 -4.89 4.89 -14.59
CA PRO A 156 -5.67 3.66 -14.68
C PRO A 156 -5.30 2.64 -13.59
N GLY A 157 -6.32 2.15 -12.88
CA GLY A 157 -6.16 1.19 -11.78
C GLY A 157 -5.89 1.83 -10.41
N VAL A 158 -5.62 3.13 -10.34
CA VAL A 158 -5.51 3.88 -9.08
C VAL A 158 -6.91 4.34 -8.65
N GLY A 159 -7.29 4.02 -7.42
CA GLY A 159 -8.55 4.47 -6.80
C GLY A 159 -8.31 5.38 -5.59
N PRO A 160 -9.39 5.86 -4.93
CA PRO A 160 -9.32 6.90 -3.90
C PRO A 160 -8.37 6.58 -2.74
N VAL A 161 -8.40 5.34 -2.25
CA VAL A 161 -7.51 4.88 -1.17
C VAL A 161 -6.03 4.99 -1.59
N THR A 162 -5.68 4.53 -2.79
CA THR A 162 -4.29 4.59 -3.24
C THR A 162 -3.88 6.03 -3.58
N ALA A 163 -4.76 6.81 -4.22
CA ALA A 163 -4.50 8.19 -4.61
C ALA A 163 -4.23 9.08 -3.39
N SER A 164 -5.09 9.04 -2.37
CA SER A 164 -4.92 9.81 -1.13
C SER A 164 -3.63 9.47 -0.38
N LEU A 165 -3.27 8.18 -0.32
CA LEU A 165 -2.02 7.75 0.31
C LEU A 165 -0.80 8.19 -0.50
N LEU A 166 -0.85 8.07 -1.83
CA LEU A 166 0.21 8.54 -2.71
C LEU A 166 0.41 10.05 -2.58
N ALA A 167 -0.66 10.84 -2.58
CA ALA A 167 -0.58 12.29 -2.37
C ALA A 167 0.06 12.64 -1.03
N SER A 168 -0.35 11.96 0.04
CA SER A 168 0.22 12.15 1.39
C SER A 168 1.70 11.79 1.50
N GLU A 169 2.15 10.73 0.83
CA GLU A 169 3.55 10.29 0.88
C GLU A 169 4.46 11.03 -0.10
N LEU A 170 3.95 11.44 -1.26
CA LEU A 170 4.71 12.18 -2.26
C LEU A 170 4.88 13.66 -1.88
N GLY A 171 3.85 14.30 -1.30
CA GLY A 171 3.86 15.74 -1.09
C GLY A 171 4.06 16.47 -2.42
N ASP A 172 5.11 17.29 -2.53
CA ASP A 172 5.50 17.96 -3.77
C ASP A 172 6.42 17.13 -4.69
N GLY A 173 6.78 15.91 -4.27
CA GLY A 173 7.66 14.99 -5.00
C GLY A 173 9.14 15.37 -5.00
N LYS A 174 9.52 16.58 -4.56
CA LYS A 174 10.88 17.14 -4.68
C LYS A 174 11.90 16.50 -3.74
N GLN A 175 11.43 15.76 -2.74
CA GLN A 175 12.28 14.93 -1.87
C GLN A 175 12.99 13.78 -2.62
N TYR A 176 12.57 13.47 -3.85
CA TYR A 176 13.19 12.46 -4.71
C TYR A 176 13.83 13.13 -5.94
N ARG A 177 15.03 12.69 -6.32
CA ARG A 177 15.74 13.26 -7.48
C ARG A 177 15.13 12.84 -8.80
N CYS A 178 14.54 11.64 -8.82
CA CYS A 178 13.89 11.08 -9.99
C CYS A 178 12.83 10.05 -9.61
N SER A 179 11.96 9.73 -10.57
CA SER A 179 10.91 8.72 -10.43
C SER A 179 11.41 7.35 -9.91
N ARG A 180 12.64 6.93 -10.28
CA ARG A 180 13.23 5.66 -9.83
C ARG A 180 13.52 5.67 -8.34
N ASP A 181 13.89 6.81 -7.77
CA ASP A 181 14.13 6.95 -6.33
C ASP A 181 12.84 6.74 -5.54
N PHE A 182 11.70 7.26 -6.03
CA PHE A 182 10.40 6.99 -5.39
C PHE A 182 10.00 5.52 -5.50
N SER A 183 10.13 4.91 -6.68
CA SER A 183 9.88 3.46 -6.80
C SER A 183 10.80 2.63 -5.89
N ALA A 184 12.03 3.08 -5.65
CA ALA A 184 12.97 2.43 -4.74
C ALA A 184 12.59 2.62 -3.27
N SER A 185 12.09 3.82 -2.89
CA SER A 185 11.65 4.11 -1.52
C SER A 185 10.45 3.25 -1.11
N VAL A 186 9.53 2.94 -2.04
CA VAL A 186 8.40 2.01 -1.84
C VAL A 186 8.82 0.52 -1.86
N GLY A 187 10.06 0.25 -2.29
CA GLY A 187 10.62 -1.11 -2.33
C GLY A 187 10.11 -1.96 -3.50
N LEU A 188 9.73 -1.32 -4.61
CA LEU A 188 9.26 -1.96 -5.84
C LEU A 188 10.39 -2.25 -6.85
N VAL A 189 11.62 -1.83 -6.54
CA VAL A 189 12.82 -2.11 -7.36
C VAL A 189 13.48 -3.42 -6.96
N PRO A 190 14.15 -4.13 -7.89
CA PRO A 190 14.94 -5.32 -7.58
C PRO A 190 15.98 -5.05 -6.50
N ARG A 191 16.22 -6.03 -5.61
CA ARG A 191 17.34 -6.00 -4.68
C ARG A 191 18.62 -6.32 -5.45
N GLN A 192 19.62 -5.47 -5.31
CA GLN A 192 20.94 -5.72 -5.85
C GLN A 192 21.79 -6.49 -4.83
N TYR A 193 22.41 -7.59 -5.28
CA TYR A 193 23.46 -8.30 -4.56
C TYR A 193 24.63 -8.47 -5.53
N SER A 194 25.60 -7.57 -5.47
CA SER A 194 26.75 -7.56 -6.39
C SER A 194 28.02 -7.88 -5.62
N THR A 195 28.76 -8.88 -6.08
CA THR A 195 30.08 -9.27 -5.56
C THR A 195 31.05 -9.41 -6.73
N GLY A 196 32.30 -8.95 -6.57
CA GLY A 196 33.36 -9.14 -7.57
C GLY A 196 33.02 -8.69 -8.99
N GLY A 197 32.31 -7.56 -9.17
CA GLY A 197 31.97 -7.00 -10.48
C GLY A 197 30.77 -7.65 -11.20
N ARG A 198 30.18 -8.72 -10.67
CA ARG A 198 28.94 -9.32 -11.23
C ARG A 198 27.70 -8.71 -10.58
N SER A 199 26.81 -8.16 -11.41
CA SER A 199 25.55 -7.59 -10.94
C SER A 199 24.42 -8.62 -10.93
N ASN A 200 24.14 -9.20 -9.76
CA ASN A 200 22.95 -10.05 -9.59
C ASN A 200 21.77 -9.22 -9.04
N LEU A 201 20.66 -9.21 -9.79
CA LEU A 201 19.39 -8.64 -9.37
C LEU A 201 18.48 -9.77 -8.87
N LEU A 202 17.99 -9.63 -7.64
CA LEU A 202 17.08 -10.59 -7.00
C LEU A 202 15.62 -10.10 -7.08
N GLY A 203 14.74 -10.68 -6.27
CA GLY A 203 13.37 -10.18 -6.09
C GLY A 203 13.32 -8.73 -5.61
N ILE A 204 12.11 -8.15 -5.57
CA ILE A 204 11.90 -6.78 -5.09
C ILE A 204 12.51 -6.56 -3.70
N SER A 205 13.05 -5.37 -3.46
CA SER A 205 13.77 -5.06 -2.22
C SER A 205 12.90 -5.09 -0.97
N LYS A 206 11.59 -4.91 -1.13
CA LYS A 206 10.59 -4.87 -0.04
C LYS A 206 10.86 -3.79 1.03
N ARG A 207 11.73 -2.81 0.74
CA ARG A 207 12.00 -1.64 1.61
C ARG A 207 10.81 -0.67 1.65
N GLY A 208 10.76 0.19 2.67
CA GLY A 208 9.72 1.23 2.81
C GLY A 208 8.33 0.70 3.20
N ASP A 209 7.30 1.50 2.88
CA ASP A 209 5.94 1.27 3.34
C ASP A 209 5.30 0.02 2.68
N LYS A 210 4.99 -0.98 3.51
CA LYS A 210 4.37 -2.24 3.08
C LYS A 210 2.95 -2.03 2.56
N ASN A 211 2.18 -1.11 3.15
CA ASN A 211 0.80 -0.83 2.75
C ASN A 211 0.76 -0.13 1.39
N LEU A 212 1.56 0.91 1.19
CA LEU A 212 1.64 1.61 -0.09
C LEU A 212 2.09 0.67 -1.21
N ARG A 213 3.12 -0.15 -0.95
CA ARG A 213 3.54 -1.19 -1.90
C ARG A 213 2.42 -2.17 -2.23
N HIS A 214 1.70 -2.64 -1.21
CA HIS A 214 0.57 -3.55 -1.42
C HIS A 214 -0.51 -2.91 -2.30
N LEU A 215 -0.91 -1.68 -2.00
CA LEU A 215 -1.92 -0.94 -2.76
C LEU A 215 -1.50 -0.73 -4.22
N LEU A 216 -0.25 -0.35 -4.48
CA LEU A 216 0.25 -0.21 -5.86
C LEU A 216 0.24 -1.54 -6.64
N VAL A 217 0.52 -2.66 -5.98
CA VAL A 217 0.39 -3.99 -6.59
C VAL A 217 -1.08 -4.34 -6.85
N GLN A 218 -2.01 -3.94 -5.97
CA GLN A 218 -3.45 -4.10 -6.24
C GLN A 218 -3.91 -3.23 -7.40
N CYS A 219 -3.43 -1.99 -7.51
CA CYS A 219 -3.71 -1.11 -8.65
C CYS A 219 -3.21 -1.73 -9.96
N ALA A 220 -1.99 -2.28 -9.96
CA ALA A 220 -1.46 -3.01 -11.11
C ALA A 220 -2.32 -4.23 -11.48
N ARG A 221 -2.77 -5.01 -10.49
CA ARG A 221 -3.68 -6.14 -10.73
C ARG A 221 -5.04 -5.69 -11.26
N ALA A 222 -5.60 -4.61 -10.73
CA ALA A 222 -6.87 -4.04 -11.22
C ALA A 222 -6.75 -3.54 -12.66
N PHE A 223 -5.62 -2.92 -13.02
CA PHE A 223 -5.30 -2.57 -14.39
C PHE A 223 -5.24 -3.81 -15.30
N MET A 224 -4.49 -4.83 -14.87
CA MET A 224 -4.33 -6.09 -15.61
C MET A 224 -5.65 -6.86 -15.78
N LEU A 225 -6.55 -6.83 -14.80
CA LEU A 225 -7.86 -7.49 -14.87
C LEU A 225 -8.74 -6.93 -15.99
N ARG A 226 -8.53 -5.66 -16.35
CA ARG A 226 -9.27 -4.99 -17.42
C ARG A 226 -8.39 -4.71 -18.64
N LEU A 227 -7.28 -5.44 -18.81
CA LEU A 227 -6.24 -5.14 -19.81
C LEU A 227 -6.77 -5.09 -21.25
N ASP A 228 -7.79 -5.89 -21.57
CA ASP A 228 -8.45 -5.90 -22.89
C ASP A 228 -9.13 -4.56 -23.21
N LYS A 229 -9.54 -3.82 -22.17
CA LYS A 229 -10.14 -2.48 -22.28
C LYS A 229 -9.13 -1.35 -22.10
N GLN A 230 -7.86 -1.67 -21.82
CA GLN A 230 -6.80 -0.67 -21.63
C GLN A 230 -6.03 -0.44 -22.94
N HIS A 231 -5.62 0.81 -23.16
CA HIS A 231 -4.96 1.24 -24.40
C HIS A 231 -3.67 2.02 -24.10
N GLY A 232 -2.84 2.17 -25.12
CA GLY A 232 -1.60 2.93 -25.07
C GLY A 232 -0.40 2.17 -24.51
N ARG A 233 0.74 2.86 -24.45
CA ARG A 233 2.07 2.29 -24.16
C ARG A 233 2.16 1.41 -22.91
N ILE A 234 1.40 1.72 -21.85
CA ILE A 234 1.40 0.92 -20.62
C ILE A 234 0.68 -0.41 -20.85
N ALA A 235 -0.45 -0.40 -21.57
CA ALA A 235 -1.20 -1.61 -21.88
C ALA A 235 -0.38 -2.53 -22.80
N ASP A 236 0.20 -1.99 -23.87
CA ASP A 236 1.00 -2.76 -24.83
C ASP A 236 2.23 -3.39 -24.18
N TRP A 237 2.93 -2.61 -23.34
CA TRP A 237 4.05 -3.11 -22.55
C TRP A 237 3.61 -4.21 -21.58
N THR A 238 2.42 -4.08 -20.98
CA THR A 238 1.88 -5.09 -20.04
C THR A 238 1.54 -6.39 -20.78
N ARG A 239 0.91 -6.31 -21.97
CA ARG A 239 0.63 -7.49 -22.82
C ARG A 239 1.92 -8.20 -23.23
N ALA A 240 2.91 -7.45 -23.72
CA ALA A 240 4.20 -8.00 -24.12
C ALA A 240 4.99 -8.63 -22.95
N MET A 241 4.76 -8.16 -21.72
CA MET A 241 5.35 -8.75 -20.51
C MET A 241 4.62 -10.04 -20.09
N LEU A 242 3.28 -10.04 -20.13
CA LEU A 242 2.47 -11.22 -19.78
C LEU A 242 2.72 -12.40 -20.71
N ALA A 243 3.04 -12.15 -21.97
CA ALA A 243 3.43 -13.20 -22.92
C ALA A 243 4.73 -13.94 -22.53
N ARG A 244 5.58 -13.36 -21.66
CA ARG A 244 6.94 -13.86 -21.37
C ARG A 244 7.22 -14.13 -19.89
N ARG A 245 6.35 -13.67 -18.99
CA ARG A 245 6.58 -13.67 -17.54
C ARG A 245 5.28 -13.95 -16.80
N HIS A 246 5.41 -14.64 -15.66
CA HIS A 246 4.29 -14.92 -14.78
C HIS A 246 3.57 -13.64 -14.32
N SER A 247 2.25 -13.69 -14.21
CA SER A 247 1.37 -12.54 -13.91
C SER A 247 1.79 -11.76 -12.66
N SER A 248 2.18 -12.44 -11.58
CA SER A 248 2.67 -11.80 -10.36
C SER A 248 3.95 -10.98 -10.55
N VAL A 249 4.84 -11.40 -11.46
CA VAL A 249 6.05 -10.64 -11.80
C VAL A 249 5.68 -9.39 -12.58
N VAL A 250 4.75 -9.51 -13.53
CA VAL A 250 4.24 -8.37 -14.31
C VAL A 250 3.52 -7.37 -13.41
N ALA A 251 2.71 -7.83 -12.45
CA ALA A 251 2.03 -6.96 -11.49
C ALA A 251 3.02 -6.13 -10.66
N CYS A 252 4.12 -6.72 -10.18
CA CYS A 252 5.17 -6.00 -9.46
C CYS A 252 5.88 -4.97 -10.36
N ALA A 253 6.21 -5.36 -11.60
CA ALA A 253 6.87 -4.46 -12.55
C ALA A 253 5.96 -3.30 -12.98
N LEU A 254 4.67 -3.56 -13.19
CA LEU A 254 3.65 -2.55 -13.47
C LEU A 254 3.45 -1.64 -12.26
N ALA A 255 3.40 -2.15 -11.03
CA ALA A 255 3.34 -1.34 -9.82
C ALA A 255 4.52 -0.36 -9.72
N SER A 256 5.74 -0.81 -10.05
CA SER A 256 6.92 0.08 -10.14
C SER A 256 6.76 1.15 -11.23
N LYS A 257 6.14 0.82 -12.36
CA LYS A 257 5.84 1.79 -13.42
C LYS A 257 4.77 2.80 -12.96
N LEU A 258 3.69 2.37 -12.31
CA LEU A 258 2.66 3.24 -11.76
C LEU A 258 3.21 4.18 -10.69
N ALA A 259 4.10 3.69 -9.81
CA ALA A 259 4.78 4.54 -8.83
C ALA A 259 5.59 5.67 -9.52
N ARG A 260 6.31 5.34 -10.59
CA ARG A 260 7.09 6.31 -11.35
C ARG A 260 6.20 7.35 -12.05
N VAL A 261 5.07 6.90 -12.60
CA VAL A 261 4.06 7.78 -13.21
C VAL A 261 3.47 8.73 -12.17
N ALA A 262 3.07 8.20 -11.00
CA ALA A 262 2.54 9.00 -9.90
C ALA A 262 3.54 10.09 -9.48
N TRP A 263 4.82 9.73 -9.29
CA TRP A 263 5.86 10.72 -8.98
C TRP A 263 5.99 11.79 -10.06
N ALA A 264 6.01 11.40 -11.34
CA ALA A 264 6.16 12.36 -12.45
C ALA A 264 4.98 13.34 -12.51
N MET A 265 3.76 12.85 -12.30
CA MET A 265 2.56 13.69 -12.26
C MET A 265 2.56 14.69 -11.11
N VAL A 266 3.01 14.26 -9.92
CA VAL A 266 3.12 15.15 -8.76
C VAL A 266 4.20 16.22 -8.99
N THR A 267 5.41 15.80 -9.38
CA THR A 267 6.57 16.71 -9.49
C THR A 267 6.45 17.69 -10.65
N HIS A 268 5.76 17.32 -11.74
CA HIS A 268 5.60 18.16 -12.93
C HIS A 268 4.21 18.76 -13.07
N ASP A 269 3.37 18.66 -12.04
CA ASP A 269 1.98 19.16 -12.05
C ASP A 269 1.14 18.66 -13.24
N ALA A 270 1.45 17.46 -13.73
CA ALA A 270 0.88 16.91 -14.96
C ALA A 270 -0.30 15.98 -14.70
N VAL A 271 -1.20 15.87 -15.68
CA VAL A 271 -2.34 14.94 -15.68
C VAL A 271 -1.98 13.68 -16.47
N PHE A 272 -2.56 12.53 -16.10
CA PHE A 272 -2.34 11.31 -16.88
C PHE A 272 -3.10 11.39 -18.21
N GLU A 273 -2.38 11.53 -19.30
CA GLU A 273 -2.95 11.49 -20.65
C GLU A 273 -3.24 10.03 -21.05
N ARG A 274 -4.54 9.71 -21.20
CA ARG A 274 -4.94 8.45 -21.82
C ARG A 274 -4.75 8.59 -23.32
N GLN A 275 -3.84 7.82 -23.90
CA GLN A 275 -3.76 7.68 -25.34
C GLN A 275 -5.06 7.03 -25.83
N ALA A 276 -5.83 7.77 -26.64
CA ALA A 276 -7.04 7.26 -27.27
C ALA A 276 -6.70 6.04 -28.13
N SER A 277 -7.62 5.07 -28.20
CA SER A 277 -7.54 4.01 -29.19
C SER A 277 -7.45 4.65 -30.57
N VAL A 278 -6.42 4.33 -31.35
CA VAL A 278 -6.44 4.56 -32.79
C VAL A 278 -7.59 3.71 -33.31
N THR A 279 -8.76 4.32 -33.50
CA THR A 279 -9.85 3.72 -34.27
C THR A 279 -9.28 3.54 -35.67
N GLY A 280 -8.93 2.29 -36.02
CA GLY A 280 -8.53 1.94 -37.37
C GLY A 280 -9.67 2.29 -38.32
N ALA A 281 -9.35 3.09 -39.33
CA ALA A 281 -10.10 3.16 -40.57
C ALA A 281 -9.87 1.87 -41.38
#